data_AF-A0A1V3IVZ1-F1
#
_entry.id   AF-A0A1V3IVZ1-F1
#
_cell.length_a   1.000
_cell.length_b   1.000
_cell.length_c   1.000
_cell.angle_alpha   90.00
_cell.angle_beta   90.00
_cell.angle_gamma   90.00
#
_symmetry.space_group_name_H-M   'P 1'
#
loop_
_entity.id
_entity.type
_entity.pdbx_description
1 polymer ?
#
loop_
_entity_poly.entity_id
_entity_poly.type
_entity_poly.pdbx_seq_one_letter_code
_entity_poly.pdbx_strand_id
1 'polypeptide(L)'
;MILGALITVIFTASNVYLGLKVGMTFASSIPAAVISMAVLKFFKDSSILENNMVQTQASAAGTLSSVIFVLPGLLMMGYWNDFPFWQTMLICAAGGTLGVLFTIPLRRAMVVNSDLPYPEGVAAAEILKAGNHDKGDTGVKDIAYGGVFAGVVAFLTNGLRVIAPVLEILYHAYGFSGALPRADMDPTQALSAPQATIMTTISQGIFTNQLEWTYILTGVGLGAVLIVIDAFLKKVSNKAFALPVLAVGIGIYLPPSINTPVVIGAFLAWFINRHIASYAARTGNQQISAKAERFGTLFSAGLIVGESLMGVILAFVIAASVTSGGSEAPLALNLKNWDRIGEILGLTVFIAGIIIFASRVLRAKKSD
;
A
#
# COMPACT_ATOMS: atom_id res chain seq x y z
N MET A 1 -2.61 -13.81 -20.56
CA MET A 1 -1.16 -13.52 -20.47
C MET A 1 -0.78 -12.16 -21.04
N ILE A 2 -1.20 -11.77 -22.25
CA ILE A 2 -0.89 -10.44 -22.81
C ILE A 2 -1.40 -9.32 -21.89
N LEU A 3 -2.65 -9.43 -21.42
CA LEU A 3 -3.25 -8.47 -20.49
C LEU A 3 -2.42 -8.31 -19.20
N GLY A 4 -1.98 -9.43 -18.61
CA GLY A 4 -1.12 -9.42 -17.41
C GLY A 4 0.21 -8.72 -17.67
N ALA A 5 0.88 -9.04 -18.77
CA ALA A 5 2.14 -8.38 -19.15
C ALA A 5 1.98 -6.86 -19.32
N LEU A 6 0.91 -6.41 -19.98
CA LEU A 6 0.62 -4.97 -20.16
C LEU A 6 0.39 -4.28 -18.81
N ILE A 7 -0.44 -4.86 -17.95
CA ILE A 7 -0.69 -4.32 -16.60
C ILE A 7 0.62 -4.28 -15.80
N THR A 8 1.44 -5.32 -15.86
CA THR A 8 2.74 -5.37 -15.17
C THR A 8 3.65 -4.22 -15.60
N VAL A 9 3.77 -3.95 -16.91
CA VAL A 9 4.60 -2.85 -17.42
C VAL A 9 4.09 -1.50 -16.93
N ILE A 10 2.78 -1.25 -17.06
CA ILE A 10 2.15 0.01 -16.65
C ILE A 10 2.32 0.24 -15.15
N PHE A 11 2.05 -0.78 -14.33
CA PHE A 11 2.15 -0.67 -12.88
C PHE A 11 3.59 -0.58 -12.40
N THR A 12 4.54 -1.24 -13.05
CA THR A 12 5.97 -1.10 -12.73
C THR A 12 6.43 0.32 -13.01
N ALA A 13 6.12 0.87 -14.19
CA ALA A 13 6.48 2.25 -14.52
C ALA A 13 5.87 3.26 -13.52
N SER A 14 4.60 3.06 -13.17
CA SER A 14 3.88 3.94 -12.22
C SER A 14 4.45 3.85 -10.81
N ASN A 15 4.72 2.63 -10.31
CA ASN A 15 5.29 2.43 -8.98
C ASN A 15 6.73 2.91 -8.89
N VAL A 16 7.53 2.78 -9.95
CA VAL A 16 8.88 3.34 -10.00
C VAL A 16 8.82 4.87 -9.94
N TYR A 17 7.95 5.50 -10.74
CA TYR A 17 7.78 6.95 -10.75
C TYR A 17 7.28 7.49 -9.40
N LEU A 18 6.17 6.96 -8.90
CA LEU A 18 5.58 7.38 -7.63
C LEU A 18 6.48 7.04 -6.44
N GLY A 19 7.16 5.89 -6.48
CA GLY A 19 8.09 5.48 -5.44
C GLY A 19 9.31 6.40 -5.36
N LEU A 20 9.87 6.83 -6.50
CA LEU A 20 10.97 7.80 -6.53
C LEU A 20 10.54 9.21 -6.14
N LYS A 21 9.33 9.62 -6.54
CA LYS A 21 8.85 11.00 -6.34
C LYS A 21 8.21 11.24 -4.97
N VAL A 22 7.38 10.31 -4.52
CA VAL A 22 6.51 10.45 -3.34
C VAL A 22 6.96 9.53 -2.21
N GLY A 23 7.93 8.64 -2.45
CA GLY A 23 8.41 7.68 -1.45
C GLY A 23 7.40 6.57 -1.11
N MET A 24 6.28 6.51 -1.82
CA MET A 24 5.21 5.55 -1.58
C MET A 24 4.96 4.70 -2.84
N THR A 25 4.81 3.40 -2.65
CA THR A 25 4.35 2.46 -3.66
C THR A 25 2.97 1.94 -3.27
N PHE A 26 2.17 1.53 -4.26
CA PHE A 26 0.84 0.97 -4.02
C PHE A 26 0.81 -0.52 -4.35
N ALA A 27 -0.12 -1.24 -3.71
CA ALA A 27 -0.29 -2.67 -3.94
C ALA A 27 -0.83 -2.94 -5.36
N SER A 28 -0.06 -3.68 -6.17
CA SER A 28 -0.41 -3.95 -7.58
C SER A 28 -1.44 -5.07 -7.76
N SER A 29 -1.63 -5.94 -6.76
CA SER A 29 -2.41 -7.18 -6.89
C SER A 29 -3.93 -6.93 -6.95
N ILE A 30 -4.47 -6.14 -6.00
CA ILE A 30 -5.91 -5.85 -5.91
C ILE A 30 -6.42 -5.05 -7.13
N PRO A 31 -5.76 -3.94 -7.55
CA PRO A 31 -6.19 -3.20 -8.74
C PRO A 31 -6.11 -4.05 -10.01
N ALA A 32 -5.09 -4.91 -10.14
CA ALA A 32 -4.97 -5.80 -11.27
C ALA A 32 -6.09 -6.85 -11.34
N ALA A 33 -6.52 -7.40 -10.19
CA ALA A 33 -7.67 -8.30 -10.13
C ALA A 33 -8.95 -7.61 -10.64
N VAL A 34 -9.19 -6.35 -10.24
CA VAL A 34 -10.36 -5.57 -10.68
C VAL A 34 -10.29 -5.21 -12.16
N ILE A 35 -9.12 -4.76 -12.66
CA ILE A 35 -8.92 -4.47 -14.09
C ILE A 35 -9.13 -5.75 -14.91
N SER A 36 -8.52 -6.86 -14.48
CA SER A 36 -8.64 -8.14 -15.17
C SER A 36 -10.10 -8.57 -15.29
N MET A 37 -10.84 -8.52 -14.18
CA MET A 37 -12.27 -8.84 -14.15
C MET A 37 -13.06 -7.93 -15.10
N ALA A 38 -12.79 -6.63 -15.10
CA ALA A 38 -13.50 -5.66 -15.94
C ALA A 38 -13.23 -5.88 -17.44
N VAL A 39 -11.98 -6.17 -17.82
CA VAL A 39 -11.57 -6.37 -19.21
C VAL A 39 -11.97 -7.75 -19.72
N LEU A 40 -11.76 -8.81 -18.92
CA LEU A 40 -12.08 -10.18 -19.34
C LEU A 40 -13.60 -10.43 -19.41
N LYS A 41 -14.42 -9.62 -18.73
CA LYS A 41 -15.89 -9.67 -18.85
C LYS A 41 -16.42 -9.43 -20.27
N PHE A 42 -15.64 -8.79 -21.13
CA PHE A 42 -15.99 -8.62 -22.54
C PHE A 42 -15.79 -9.91 -23.38
N PHE A 43 -15.14 -10.93 -22.81
CA PHE A 43 -14.89 -12.22 -23.44
C PHE A 43 -15.80 -13.28 -22.80
N LYS A 44 -16.54 -14.04 -23.65
CA LYS A 44 -17.57 -15.00 -23.21
C LYS A 44 -17.03 -16.19 -22.42
N ASP A 45 -15.76 -16.54 -22.57
CA ASP A 45 -15.13 -17.71 -21.94
C ASP A 45 -14.23 -17.34 -20.73
N SER A 46 -14.37 -16.12 -20.20
CA SER A 46 -13.51 -15.68 -19.10
C SER A 46 -13.78 -16.48 -17.83
N SER A 47 -12.70 -17.01 -17.24
CA SER A 47 -12.76 -17.80 -16.00
C SER A 47 -12.03 -17.12 -14.85
N ILE A 48 -12.35 -17.53 -13.62
CA ILE A 48 -11.62 -17.09 -12.43
C ILE A 48 -10.12 -17.43 -12.51
N LEU A 49 -9.76 -18.52 -13.20
CA LEU A 49 -8.38 -18.97 -13.36
C LEU A 49 -7.59 -18.02 -14.27
N GLU A 50 -8.21 -17.53 -15.35
CA GLU A 50 -7.57 -16.53 -16.22
C GLU A 50 -7.34 -15.21 -15.50
N ASN A 51 -8.34 -14.76 -14.74
CA ASN A 51 -8.18 -13.56 -13.92
C ASN A 51 -7.10 -13.73 -12.85
N ASN A 52 -7.03 -14.90 -12.21
CA ASN A 52 -5.98 -15.21 -11.24
C ASN A 52 -4.58 -15.23 -11.88
N MET A 53 -4.45 -15.73 -13.11
CA MET A 53 -3.18 -15.66 -13.85
C MET A 53 -2.77 -14.21 -14.11
N VAL A 54 -3.69 -13.36 -14.61
CA VAL A 54 -3.42 -11.93 -14.88
C VAL A 54 -3.02 -11.20 -13.60
N GLN A 55 -3.77 -11.40 -12.51
CA GLN A 55 -3.47 -10.82 -11.20
C GLN A 55 -2.08 -11.25 -10.70
N THR A 56 -1.76 -12.54 -10.78
CA THR A 56 -0.46 -13.06 -10.32
C THR A 56 0.69 -12.45 -11.11
N GLN A 57 0.54 -12.30 -12.43
CA GLN A 57 1.52 -11.62 -13.28
C GLN A 57 1.68 -10.14 -12.90
N ALA A 58 0.57 -9.43 -12.66
CA ALA A 58 0.59 -8.03 -12.29
C ALA A 58 1.16 -7.79 -10.88
N SER A 59 1.01 -8.74 -9.95
CA SER A 59 1.62 -8.65 -8.62
C SER A 59 3.15 -8.58 -8.68
N ALA A 60 3.77 -9.14 -9.73
CA ALA A 60 5.22 -9.03 -9.92
C ALA A 60 5.65 -7.55 -10.13
N ALA A 61 4.77 -6.67 -10.64
CA ALA A 61 5.07 -5.27 -10.84
C ALA A 61 5.50 -4.55 -9.55
N GLY A 62 4.77 -4.82 -8.45
CA GLY A 62 5.12 -4.27 -7.14
C GLY A 62 6.50 -4.71 -6.68
N THR A 63 6.84 -5.99 -6.86
CA THR A 63 8.17 -6.51 -6.49
C THR A 63 9.29 -5.96 -7.38
N LEU A 64 9.06 -5.85 -8.70
CA LEU A 64 10.02 -5.31 -9.66
C LEU A 64 10.31 -3.83 -9.41
N SER A 65 9.34 -3.10 -8.88
CA SER A 65 9.50 -1.69 -8.54
C SER A 65 10.44 -1.46 -7.35
N SER A 66 10.77 -2.49 -6.56
CA SER A 66 11.71 -2.39 -5.43
C SER A 66 13.14 -1.98 -5.85
N VAL A 67 13.43 -2.01 -7.15
CA VAL A 67 14.65 -1.48 -7.76
C VAL A 67 14.90 -0.01 -7.40
N ILE A 68 13.84 0.77 -7.13
CA ILE A 68 13.93 2.16 -6.64
C ILE A 68 14.68 2.30 -5.31
N PHE A 69 14.82 1.23 -4.52
CA PHE A 69 15.52 1.28 -3.24
C PHE A 69 17.03 1.12 -3.40
N VAL A 70 17.47 0.46 -4.47
CA VAL A 70 18.87 0.07 -4.66
C VAL A 70 19.57 0.97 -5.66
N LEU A 71 18.98 1.20 -6.84
CA LEU A 71 19.66 1.91 -7.93
C LEU A 71 19.97 3.38 -7.61
N PRO A 72 19.05 4.17 -7.02
CA PRO A 72 19.39 5.53 -6.62
C PRO A 72 20.49 5.59 -5.56
N GLY A 73 20.56 4.58 -4.67
CA GLY A 73 21.63 4.47 -3.68
C GLY A 73 23.01 4.37 -4.32
N LEU A 74 23.16 3.62 -5.42
CA LEU A 74 24.42 3.51 -6.17
C LEU A 74 24.85 4.84 -6.80
N LEU A 75 23.87 5.62 -7.29
CA LEU A 75 24.09 6.95 -7.84
C LEU A 75 24.49 7.96 -6.75
N MET A 76 23.77 7.96 -5.62
CA MET A 76 24.02 8.86 -4.48
C MET A 76 25.37 8.61 -3.81
N MET A 77 25.91 7.40 -3.89
CA MET A 77 27.26 7.08 -3.40
C MET A 77 28.38 7.47 -4.38
N GLY A 78 28.04 7.99 -5.57
CA GLY A 78 29.01 8.36 -6.61
C GLY A 78 29.65 7.17 -7.32
N TYR A 79 29.17 5.94 -7.08
CA TYR A 79 29.65 4.74 -7.78
C TYR A 79 29.20 4.72 -9.24
N TRP A 80 27.99 5.23 -9.50
CA TRP A 80 27.44 5.44 -10.83
C TRP A 80 27.23 6.94 -11.05
N ASN A 81 27.65 7.42 -12.21
CA ASN A 81 27.37 8.80 -12.67
C ASN A 81 26.12 8.84 -13.57
N ASP A 82 25.76 7.72 -14.18
CA ASP A 82 24.58 7.50 -15.03
C ASP A 82 24.01 6.10 -14.76
N PHE A 83 22.87 5.74 -15.36
CA PHE A 83 22.32 4.38 -15.31
C PHE A 83 22.79 3.54 -16.52
N PRO A 84 23.90 2.78 -16.44
CA PRO A 84 24.35 1.92 -17.53
C PRO A 84 23.32 0.82 -17.82
N PHE A 85 22.75 0.85 -19.02
CA PHE A 85 21.65 -0.05 -19.41
C PHE A 85 21.98 -1.53 -19.18
N TRP A 86 23.11 -2.01 -19.71
CA TRP A 86 23.48 -3.43 -19.63
C TRP A 86 23.75 -3.90 -18.20
N GLN A 87 24.43 -3.11 -17.39
CA GLN A 87 24.70 -3.47 -16.00
C GLN A 87 23.42 -3.46 -15.17
N THR A 88 22.59 -2.42 -15.35
CA THR A 88 21.28 -2.32 -14.69
C THR A 88 20.39 -3.51 -15.07
N MET A 89 20.34 -3.85 -16.36
CA MET A 89 19.58 -5.00 -16.84
C MET A 89 20.07 -6.31 -16.23
N LEU A 90 21.40 -6.55 -16.19
CA LEU A 90 21.98 -7.76 -15.61
C LEU A 90 21.74 -7.86 -14.11
N ILE A 91 21.88 -6.77 -13.36
CA ILE A 91 21.62 -6.72 -11.92
C ILE A 91 20.14 -7.01 -11.65
N CYS A 92 19.22 -6.34 -12.36
CA CYS A 92 17.79 -6.56 -12.22
C CYS A 92 17.38 -7.99 -12.61
N ALA A 93 17.95 -8.55 -13.68
CA ALA A 93 17.69 -9.91 -14.13
C ALA A 93 18.21 -10.96 -13.14
N ALA A 94 19.41 -10.76 -12.57
CA ALA A 94 19.97 -11.61 -11.54
C ALA A 94 19.12 -11.57 -10.26
N GLY A 95 18.76 -10.37 -9.80
CA GLY A 95 17.89 -10.18 -8.63
C GLY A 95 16.49 -10.79 -8.81
N GLY A 96 15.88 -10.60 -9.99
CA GLY A 96 14.59 -11.21 -10.33
C GLY A 96 14.65 -12.73 -10.37
N THR A 97 15.69 -13.30 -10.98
CA THR A 97 15.90 -14.76 -11.06
C THR A 97 16.11 -15.35 -9.66
N LEU A 98 16.91 -14.68 -8.83
CA LEU A 98 17.15 -15.06 -7.44
C LEU A 98 15.84 -15.02 -6.64
N GLY A 99 15.00 -13.98 -6.80
CA GLY A 99 13.69 -13.90 -6.16
C GLY A 99 12.76 -15.06 -6.55
N VAL A 100 12.72 -15.44 -7.83
CA VAL A 100 11.96 -16.60 -8.30
C VAL A 100 12.49 -17.90 -7.70
N LEU A 101 13.82 -18.08 -7.62
CA LEU A 101 14.44 -19.26 -7.00
C LEU A 101 14.10 -19.37 -5.51
N PHE A 102 14.19 -18.27 -4.75
CA PHE A 102 13.86 -18.23 -3.32
C PHE A 102 12.37 -18.42 -3.04
N THR A 103 11.49 -18.22 -4.03
CA THR A 103 10.06 -18.50 -3.88
C THR A 103 9.80 -19.98 -3.58
N ILE A 104 10.62 -20.90 -4.11
CA ILE A 104 10.44 -22.35 -3.91
C ILE A 104 10.56 -22.76 -2.43
N PRO A 105 11.67 -22.46 -1.72
CA PRO A 105 11.78 -22.80 -0.29
C PRO A 105 10.83 -21.96 0.59
N LEU A 106 10.68 -20.66 0.29
CA LEU A 106 9.81 -19.78 1.08
C LEU A 106 8.35 -20.18 0.98
N ARG A 107 7.87 -20.66 -0.17
CA ARG A 107 6.51 -21.17 -0.31
C ARG A 107 6.24 -22.34 0.63
N ARG A 108 7.18 -23.28 0.78
CA ARG A 108 7.00 -24.40 1.74
C ARG A 108 6.94 -23.89 3.18
N ALA A 109 7.88 -23.03 3.57
CA ALA A 109 7.97 -22.53 4.93
C ALA A 109 6.78 -21.63 5.32
N MET A 110 6.38 -20.73 4.43
CA MET A 110 5.35 -19.73 4.75
C MET A 110 3.94 -20.18 4.42
N VAL A 111 3.71 -20.90 3.32
CA VAL A 111 2.34 -21.21 2.83
C VAL A 111 1.88 -22.60 3.22
N VAL A 112 2.75 -23.60 3.12
CA VAL A 112 2.35 -25.00 3.32
C VAL A 112 2.36 -25.40 4.81
N ASN A 113 3.34 -24.90 5.56
CA ASN A 113 3.60 -25.34 6.94
C ASN A 113 3.19 -24.31 8.00
N SER A 114 2.45 -23.25 7.64
CA SER A 114 2.12 -22.17 8.56
C SER A 114 0.69 -21.67 8.37
N ASP A 115 0.00 -21.44 9.48
CA ASP A 115 -1.37 -20.89 9.51
C ASP A 115 -1.36 -19.35 9.55
N LEU A 116 -0.53 -18.72 8.70
CA LEU A 116 -0.49 -17.25 8.64
C LEU A 116 -1.75 -16.70 7.94
N PRO A 117 -2.37 -15.64 8.47
CA PRO A 117 -3.45 -14.96 7.79
C PRO A 117 -2.91 -14.26 6.53
N TYR A 118 -3.53 -14.48 5.38
CA TYR A 118 -3.20 -13.84 4.10
C TYR A 118 -4.25 -12.79 3.71
N PRO A 119 -4.32 -11.63 4.39
CA PRO A 119 -5.40 -10.66 4.19
C PRO A 119 -5.47 -10.15 2.75
N GLU A 120 -4.32 -9.85 2.12
CA GLU A 120 -4.29 -9.38 0.73
C GLU A 120 -4.69 -10.48 -0.26
N GLY A 121 -4.19 -11.70 -0.06
CA GLY A 121 -4.55 -12.86 -0.89
C GLY A 121 -6.03 -13.21 -0.80
N VAL A 122 -6.61 -13.13 0.41
CA VAL A 122 -8.04 -13.31 0.65
C VAL A 122 -8.84 -12.20 -0.03
N ALA A 123 -8.43 -10.93 0.11
CA ALA A 123 -9.11 -9.81 -0.53
C ALA A 123 -9.12 -9.94 -2.06
N ALA A 124 -7.99 -10.30 -2.67
CA ALA A 124 -7.93 -10.51 -4.10
C ALA A 124 -8.75 -11.72 -4.56
N ALA A 125 -8.73 -12.82 -3.79
CA ALA A 125 -9.58 -13.97 -4.08
C ALA A 125 -11.08 -13.62 -4.01
N GLU A 126 -11.50 -12.80 -3.03
CA GLU A 126 -12.89 -12.34 -2.94
C GLU A 126 -13.30 -11.46 -4.12
N ILE A 127 -12.41 -10.59 -4.61
CA ILE A 127 -12.64 -9.81 -5.84
C ILE A 127 -12.85 -10.75 -7.04
N LEU A 128 -11.98 -11.73 -7.20
CA LEU A 128 -12.05 -12.69 -8.30
C LEU A 128 -13.34 -13.54 -8.23
N LYS A 129 -13.73 -13.98 -7.04
CA LYS A 129 -15.01 -14.68 -6.83
C LYS A 129 -16.20 -13.78 -7.14
N ALA A 130 -16.20 -12.54 -6.63
CA ALA A 130 -17.27 -11.58 -6.88
C ALA A 130 -17.46 -11.28 -8.38
N GLY A 131 -16.38 -11.35 -9.18
CA GLY A 131 -16.44 -11.17 -10.63
C GLY A 131 -17.01 -12.33 -11.42
N ASN A 132 -16.94 -13.55 -10.88
CA ASN A 132 -17.26 -14.79 -11.58
C ASN A 132 -18.67 -15.33 -11.24
N HIS A 133 -19.35 -14.78 -10.22
CA HIS A 133 -20.73 -15.12 -9.90
C HIS A 133 -21.71 -14.44 -10.87
N ASP A 134 -22.78 -15.17 -11.21
CA ASP A 134 -23.79 -14.81 -12.22
C ASP A 134 -24.45 -13.44 -12.00
N LYS A 135 -25.05 -12.90 -13.06
CA LYS A 135 -25.66 -11.55 -13.17
C LYS A 135 -26.64 -11.21 -12.03
N GLY A 136 -26.12 -10.80 -10.88
CA GLY A 136 -26.91 -10.46 -9.70
C GLY A 136 -26.11 -10.19 -8.42
N ASP A 137 -24.84 -10.59 -8.36
CA ASP A 137 -24.02 -10.40 -7.16
C ASP A 137 -23.76 -8.91 -6.87
N THR A 138 -24.03 -8.49 -5.62
CA THR A 138 -23.79 -7.12 -5.16
C THR A 138 -22.30 -6.79 -5.06
N GLY A 139 -21.44 -7.82 -4.96
CA GLY A 139 -20.01 -7.65 -4.74
C GLY A 139 -19.29 -6.76 -5.77
N VAL A 140 -19.60 -6.89 -7.07
CA VAL A 140 -19.02 -6.03 -8.11
C VAL A 140 -19.46 -4.57 -7.93
N LYS A 141 -20.72 -4.34 -7.53
CA LYS A 141 -21.22 -2.99 -7.24
C LYS A 141 -20.48 -2.40 -6.05
N ASP A 142 -20.20 -3.19 -5.02
CA ASP A 142 -19.51 -2.73 -3.82
C ASP A 142 -18.05 -2.35 -4.10
N ILE A 143 -17.35 -3.15 -4.90
CA ILE A 143 -16.01 -2.80 -5.42
C ILE A 143 -16.08 -1.50 -6.22
N ALA A 144 -17.03 -1.38 -7.16
CA ALA A 144 -17.15 -0.20 -8.01
C ALA A 144 -17.47 1.07 -7.21
N TYR A 145 -18.39 1.00 -6.24
CA TYR A 145 -18.70 2.13 -5.37
C TYR A 145 -17.51 2.56 -4.51
N GLY A 146 -16.79 1.61 -3.92
CA GLY A 146 -15.56 1.91 -3.17
C GLY A 146 -14.49 2.52 -4.07
N GLY A 147 -14.29 1.95 -5.26
CA GLY A 147 -13.32 2.42 -6.24
C GLY A 147 -13.59 3.82 -6.76
N VAL A 148 -14.84 4.14 -7.11
CA VAL A 148 -15.19 5.50 -7.55
C VAL A 148 -15.05 6.49 -6.40
N PHE A 149 -15.53 6.14 -5.20
CA PHE A 149 -15.40 7.03 -4.04
C PHE A 149 -13.93 7.34 -3.73
N ALA A 150 -13.10 6.32 -3.58
CA ALA A 150 -11.68 6.50 -3.30
C ALA A 150 -10.92 7.16 -4.45
N GLY A 151 -11.26 6.85 -5.71
CA GLY A 151 -10.66 7.49 -6.88
C GLY A 151 -10.97 8.99 -6.94
N VAL A 152 -12.22 9.39 -6.67
CA VAL A 152 -12.58 10.82 -6.59
C VAL A 152 -11.87 11.50 -5.43
N VAL A 153 -11.85 10.88 -4.25
CA VAL A 153 -11.13 11.42 -3.09
C VAL A 153 -9.65 11.56 -3.42
N ALA A 154 -9.00 10.54 -3.97
CA ALA A 154 -7.60 10.57 -4.38
C ALA A 154 -7.32 11.62 -5.45
N PHE A 155 -8.22 11.83 -6.40
CA PHE A 155 -8.10 12.89 -7.40
C PHE A 155 -8.15 14.28 -6.75
N LEU A 156 -9.10 14.48 -5.84
CA LEU A 156 -9.22 15.73 -5.11
C LEU A 156 -8.02 15.96 -4.19
N THR A 157 -7.53 14.92 -3.51
CA THR A 157 -6.45 15.08 -2.53
C THR A 157 -5.07 15.18 -3.17
N ASN A 158 -4.78 14.29 -4.12
CA ASN A 158 -3.47 14.13 -4.74
C ASN A 158 -3.37 14.90 -6.05
N GLY A 159 -4.45 14.99 -6.83
CA GLY A 159 -4.50 15.73 -8.09
C GLY A 159 -4.66 17.24 -7.89
N LEU A 160 -5.58 17.67 -7.00
CA LEU A 160 -5.89 19.09 -6.76
C LEU A 160 -5.14 19.71 -5.56
N ARG A 161 -4.04 19.08 -5.12
CA ARG A 161 -3.09 19.67 -4.15
C ARG A 161 -3.63 19.82 -2.70
N VAL A 162 -4.45 18.92 -2.16
CA VAL A 162 -4.86 18.97 -0.73
C VAL A 162 -3.77 18.41 0.20
N ILE A 163 -2.87 17.56 -0.29
CA ILE A 163 -1.79 16.96 0.54
C ILE A 163 -0.37 17.41 0.10
N ALA A 164 -0.18 17.81 -1.15
CA ALA A 164 1.14 18.19 -1.66
C ALA A 164 1.75 19.48 -1.06
N PRO A 165 1.00 20.55 -0.68
CA PRO A 165 1.65 21.72 -0.10
C PRO A 165 2.22 21.40 1.28
N VAL A 166 1.73 20.38 1.99
CA VAL A 166 2.29 20.01 3.29
C VAL A 166 3.72 19.50 3.14
N LEU A 167 3.99 18.58 2.20
CA LEU A 167 5.35 18.07 1.98
C LEU A 167 6.29 19.14 1.39
N GLU A 168 5.81 20.00 0.51
CA GLU A 168 6.60 21.09 -0.10
C GLU A 168 6.90 22.22 0.92
N ILE A 169 5.91 22.61 1.73
CA ILE A 169 6.08 23.58 2.82
C ILE A 169 6.96 22.98 3.92
N LEU A 170 6.76 21.71 4.28
CA LEU A 170 7.58 21.01 5.26
C LEU A 170 9.02 20.86 4.74
N TYR A 171 9.22 20.51 3.47
CA TYR A 171 10.55 20.50 2.85
C TYR A 171 11.18 21.89 2.91
N HIS A 172 10.48 22.96 2.51
CA HIS A 172 11.02 24.31 2.59
C HIS A 172 11.17 24.87 4.02
N ALA A 173 10.50 24.29 5.02
CA ALA A 173 10.57 24.70 6.42
C ALA A 173 11.59 23.91 7.25
N TYR A 174 11.82 22.63 6.92
CA TYR A 174 12.65 21.71 7.70
C TYR A 174 13.74 21.02 6.86
N GLY A 175 13.56 20.86 5.54
CA GLY A 175 14.49 20.15 4.64
C GLY A 175 14.40 18.63 4.77
N PHE A 176 15.01 17.86 3.86
CA PHE A 176 15.15 16.40 4.02
C PHE A 176 16.55 16.03 4.51
N SER A 177 16.66 14.99 5.31
CA SER A 177 17.95 14.46 5.77
C SER A 177 18.83 14.04 4.58
N GLY A 178 19.87 14.82 4.29
CA GLY A 178 20.77 14.66 3.13
C GLY A 178 20.48 15.58 1.93
N ALA A 179 19.39 16.35 1.96
CA ALA A 179 19.04 17.35 0.94
C ALA A 179 18.30 18.52 1.60
N LEU A 180 19.05 19.54 2.01
CA LEU A 180 18.49 20.77 2.59
C LEU A 180 18.21 21.78 1.46
N PRO A 181 17.02 22.41 1.42
CA PRO A 181 16.70 23.41 0.39
C PRO A 181 17.44 24.74 0.60
N ARG A 182 18.04 24.96 1.78
CA ARG A 182 18.85 26.13 2.09
C ARG A 182 20.07 25.70 2.91
N ALA A 183 21.21 26.33 2.65
CA ALA A 183 22.50 25.96 3.25
C ALA A 183 22.63 26.33 4.75
N ASP A 184 21.69 27.11 5.29
CA ASP A 184 21.66 27.64 6.65
C ASP A 184 20.73 26.86 7.61
N MET A 185 20.08 25.79 7.14
CA MET A 185 19.20 24.96 7.98
C MET A 185 19.97 23.98 8.86
N ASP A 186 19.50 23.79 10.10
CA ASP A 186 20.02 22.80 11.04
C ASP A 186 19.68 21.38 10.57
N PRO A 187 20.67 20.52 10.25
CA PRO A 187 20.45 19.14 9.79
C PRO A 187 19.70 18.27 10.80
N THR A 188 19.67 18.65 12.08
CA THR A 188 18.96 17.92 13.14
C THR A 188 17.44 18.14 13.11
N GLN A 189 16.97 19.17 12.40
CA GLN A 189 15.54 19.47 12.22
C GLN A 189 14.98 18.99 10.88
N ALA A 190 15.79 18.32 10.06
CA ALA A 190 15.38 17.82 8.76
C ALA A 190 14.34 16.70 8.87
N LEU A 191 13.34 16.76 8.00
CA LEU A 191 12.39 15.67 7.81
C LEU A 191 13.16 14.44 7.32
N SER A 192 12.96 13.34 8.03
CA SER A 192 13.41 12.04 7.58
C SER A 192 12.63 11.68 6.31
N ALA A 193 13.34 11.47 5.19
CA ALA A 193 12.83 10.74 4.03
C ALA A 193 13.13 9.25 4.28
N PRO A 194 12.35 8.56 5.12
CA PRO A 194 12.88 7.48 5.95
C PRO A 194 13.33 6.29 5.08
N GLN A 195 12.62 6.00 3.99
CA GLN A 195 13.01 4.91 3.08
C GLN A 195 14.31 5.20 2.34
N ALA A 196 14.46 6.39 1.76
CA ALA A 196 15.66 6.77 1.03
C ALA A 196 16.86 6.94 1.97
N THR A 197 16.64 7.53 3.15
CA THR A 197 17.66 7.71 4.19
C THR A 197 18.11 6.39 4.79
N ILE A 198 17.20 5.44 5.08
CA ILE A 198 17.58 4.10 5.55
C ILE A 198 18.41 3.39 4.48
N MET A 199 17.99 3.43 3.22
CA MET A 199 18.72 2.75 2.13
C MET A 199 20.10 3.37 1.90
N THR A 200 20.21 4.70 1.91
CA THR A 200 21.52 5.38 1.81
C THR A 200 22.40 5.11 3.02
N THR A 201 21.86 5.15 4.24
CA THR A 201 22.64 4.88 5.46
C THR A 201 23.13 3.43 5.52
N ILE A 202 22.27 2.45 5.17
CA ILE A 202 22.68 1.04 5.10
C ILE A 202 23.73 0.85 4.00
N SER A 203 23.48 1.39 2.81
CA SER A 203 24.40 1.26 1.68
C SER A 203 25.76 1.88 2.00
N GLN A 204 25.78 3.14 2.46
CA GLN A 204 27.00 3.81 2.91
C GLN A 204 27.67 3.05 4.03
N GLY A 205 26.93 2.59 5.06
CA GLY A 205 27.50 1.83 6.16
C GLY A 205 28.16 0.52 5.71
N ILE A 206 27.56 -0.20 4.76
CA ILE A 206 28.12 -1.43 4.17
C ILE A 206 29.41 -1.11 3.38
N PHE A 207 29.38 -0.12 2.49
CA PHE A 207 30.52 0.15 1.60
C PHE A 207 31.66 0.92 2.28
N THR A 208 31.38 1.70 3.33
CA THR A 208 32.38 2.44 4.11
C THR A 208 32.86 1.68 5.35
N ASN A 209 32.29 0.50 5.63
CA ASN A 209 32.45 -0.26 6.88
C ASN A 209 32.09 0.54 8.17
N GLN A 210 31.31 1.62 8.05
CA GLN A 210 30.87 2.45 9.18
C GLN A 210 29.42 2.15 9.58
N LEU A 211 29.00 0.88 9.51
CA LEU A 211 27.68 0.50 10.02
C LEU A 211 27.60 0.84 11.52
N GLU A 212 26.51 1.52 11.88
CA GLU A 212 26.17 1.76 13.29
C GLU A 212 25.64 0.48 13.95
N TRP A 213 26.57 -0.43 14.24
CA TRP A 213 26.29 -1.74 14.86
C TRP A 213 25.51 -1.62 16.16
N THR A 214 25.67 -0.54 16.91
CA THR A 214 24.90 -0.26 18.12
C THR A 214 23.40 -0.22 17.82
N TYR A 215 22.95 0.48 16.79
CA TYR A 215 21.53 0.53 16.43
C TYR A 215 21.02 -0.82 15.93
N ILE A 216 21.81 -1.54 15.14
CA ILE A 216 21.44 -2.87 14.64
C ILE A 216 21.27 -3.86 15.80
N LEU A 217 22.25 -3.93 16.70
CA LEU A 217 22.20 -4.83 17.86
C LEU A 217 21.08 -4.44 18.82
N THR A 218 20.83 -3.16 19.01
CA THR A 218 19.69 -2.68 19.81
C THR A 218 18.37 -3.11 19.19
N GLY A 219 18.23 -3.03 17.86
CA GLY A 219 17.05 -3.53 17.14
C GLY A 219 16.85 -5.04 17.26
N VAL A 220 17.93 -5.83 17.14
CA VAL A 220 17.89 -7.29 17.37
C VAL A 220 17.50 -7.60 18.81
N GLY A 221 18.08 -6.90 19.78
CA GLY A 221 17.76 -7.05 21.20
C GLY A 221 16.30 -6.72 21.51
N LEU A 222 15.80 -5.60 20.99
CA LEU A 222 14.38 -5.21 21.11
C LEU A 222 13.48 -6.27 20.48
N GLY A 223 13.82 -6.77 19.28
CA GLY A 223 13.09 -7.84 18.62
C GLY A 223 13.02 -9.12 19.47
N ALA A 224 14.13 -9.54 20.06
CA ALA A 224 14.17 -10.70 20.95
C ALA A 224 13.30 -10.51 22.20
N VAL A 225 13.36 -9.32 22.83
CA VAL A 225 12.52 -8.98 23.98
C VAL A 225 11.03 -9.02 23.60
N LEU A 226 10.66 -8.46 22.45
CA LEU A 226 9.28 -8.48 21.96
C LEU A 226 8.80 -9.91 21.67
N ILE A 227 9.66 -10.80 21.15
CA ILE A 227 9.32 -12.23 20.95
C ILE A 227 9.02 -12.89 22.29
N VAL A 228 9.84 -12.64 23.31
CA VAL A 228 9.64 -13.20 24.67
C VAL A 228 8.34 -12.68 25.26
N ILE A 229 8.06 -11.38 25.14
CA ILE A 229 6.81 -10.77 25.61
C ILE A 229 5.59 -11.35 24.89
N ASP A 230 5.64 -11.50 23.56
CA ASP A 230 4.56 -12.09 22.77
C ASP A 230 4.29 -13.55 23.17
N ALA A 231 5.36 -14.35 23.34
CA ALA A 231 5.25 -15.74 23.79
C ALA A 231 4.65 -15.84 25.21
N PHE A 232 5.07 -14.95 26.12
CA PHE A 232 4.54 -14.87 27.47
C PHE A 232 3.06 -14.46 27.48
N LEU A 233 2.70 -13.41 26.74
CA LEU A 233 1.31 -12.94 26.60
C LEU A 233 0.40 -14.03 26.06
N LYS A 234 0.80 -14.73 24.99
CA LYS A 234 0.04 -15.85 24.43
C LYS A 234 -0.15 -16.98 25.44
N LYS A 235 0.86 -17.27 26.26
CA LYS A 235 0.81 -18.33 27.28
C LYS A 235 -0.09 -17.97 28.46
N VAL A 236 0.00 -16.74 28.98
CA VAL A 236 -0.79 -16.28 30.14
C VAL A 236 -2.24 -16.01 29.74
N SER A 237 -2.47 -15.49 28.54
CA SER A 237 -3.80 -15.10 28.07
C SER A 237 -4.58 -16.21 27.35
N ASN A 238 -4.07 -17.46 27.36
CA ASN A 238 -4.64 -18.56 26.57
C ASN A 238 -4.89 -18.17 25.09
N LYS A 239 -3.88 -17.55 24.45
CA LYS A 239 -3.89 -17.01 23.08
C LYS A 239 -4.87 -15.85 22.80
N ALA A 240 -5.51 -15.24 23.80
CA ALA A 240 -6.42 -14.11 23.55
C ALA A 240 -5.67 -12.79 23.25
N PHE A 241 -4.48 -12.57 23.81
CA PHE A 241 -3.61 -11.44 23.48
C PHE A 241 -2.33 -11.90 22.79
N ALA A 242 -1.96 -11.18 21.74
CA ALA A 242 -0.71 -11.34 21.02
C ALA A 242 -0.14 -9.95 20.72
N LEU A 243 1.19 -9.85 20.77
CA LEU A 243 1.94 -8.66 20.39
C LEU A 243 2.92 -9.04 19.27
N PRO A 244 2.44 -9.25 18.02
CA PRO A 244 3.30 -9.71 16.95
C PRO A 244 4.44 -8.72 16.71
N VAL A 245 5.68 -9.19 16.80
CA VAL A 245 6.89 -8.36 16.64
C VAL A 245 6.91 -7.65 15.29
N LEU A 246 6.38 -8.29 14.24
CA LEU A 246 6.22 -7.69 12.92
C LEU A 246 5.30 -6.46 12.93
N ALA A 247 4.19 -6.50 13.68
CA ALA A 247 3.27 -5.37 13.78
C ALA A 247 3.93 -4.18 14.51
N VAL A 248 4.71 -4.46 15.56
CA VAL A 248 5.49 -3.44 16.28
C VAL A 248 6.57 -2.85 15.38
N GLY A 249 7.29 -3.68 14.65
CA GLY A 249 8.32 -3.23 13.69
C GLY A 249 7.73 -2.33 12.60
N ILE A 250 6.59 -2.71 12.02
CA ILE A 250 5.87 -1.88 11.04
C ILE A 250 5.45 -0.54 11.68
N GLY A 251 4.95 -0.55 12.92
CA GLY A 251 4.57 0.67 13.64
C GLY A 251 5.74 1.62 13.90
N ILE A 252 6.94 1.10 14.21
CA ILE A 252 8.15 1.91 14.38
C ILE A 252 8.63 2.48 13.04
N TYR A 253 8.48 1.69 11.97
CA TYR A 253 8.95 2.05 10.62
C TYR A 253 8.08 3.09 9.92
N LEU A 254 6.76 3.02 10.09
CA LEU A 254 5.83 3.88 9.34
C LEU A 254 5.71 5.29 9.96
N PRO A 255 5.63 6.34 9.12
CA PRO A 255 5.34 7.69 9.60
C PRO A 255 4.04 7.79 10.42
N PRO A 256 3.96 8.69 11.41
CA PRO A 256 2.75 8.91 12.21
C PRO A 256 1.49 9.21 11.38
N SER A 257 1.66 9.84 10.21
CA SER A 257 0.59 10.13 9.27
C SER A 257 -0.06 8.87 8.67
N ILE A 258 0.69 7.77 8.54
CA ILE A 258 0.17 6.47 8.04
C ILE A 258 -0.32 5.61 9.22
N ASN A 259 0.37 5.65 10.36
CA ASN A 259 -0.01 4.87 11.54
C ASN A 259 -1.38 5.29 12.10
N THR A 260 -1.70 6.58 12.09
CA THR A 260 -2.94 7.08 12.70
C THR A 260 -4.20 6.52 12.01
N PRO A 261 -4.35 6.57 10.67
CA PRO A 261 -5.44 5.89 9.97
C PRO A 261 -5.52 4.38 10.23
N VAL A 262 -4.37 3.70 10.32
CA VAL A 262 -4.32 2.25 10.61
C VAL A 262 -4.90 1.94 12.00
N VAL A 263 -4.53 2.72 13.01
CA VAL A 263 -5.05 2.59 14.38
C VAL A 263 -6.55 2.84 14.42
N ILE A 264 -7.04 3.92 13.77
CA ILE A 264 -8.47 4.22 13.68
C ILE A 264 -9.22 3.08 12.99
N GLY A 265 -8.68 2.55 11.89
CA GLY A 265 -9.22 1.40 11.17
C GLY A 265 -9.30 0.15 12.04
N ALA A 266 -8.28 -0.12 12.87
CA ALA A 266 -8.27 -1.25 13.80
C ALA A 266 -9.36 -1.13 14.88
N PHE A 267 -9.54 0.05 15.47
CA PHE A 267 -10.64 0.30 16.42
C PHE A 267 -12.01 0.17 15.76
N LEU A 268 -12.17 0.69 14.54
CA LEU A 268 -13.40 0.58 13.76
C LEU A 268 -13.74 -0.89 13.46
N ALA A 269 -12.77 -1.67 12.98
CA ALA A 269 -12.94 -3.09 12.70
C ALA A 269 -13.30 -3.87 13.97
N TRP A 270 -12.64 -3.59 15.10
CA TRP A 270 -12.96 -4.19 16.38
C TRP A 270 -14.41 -3.91 16.82
N PHE A 271 -14.85 -2.66 16.71
CA PHE A 271 -16.20 -2.25 17.10
C PHE A 271 -17.26 -2.89 16.20
N ILE A 272 -17.07 -2.84 14.88
CA ILE A 272 -17.98 -3.43 13.88
C ILE A 272 -18.08 -4.95 14.07
N ASN A 273 -16.94 -5.65 14.18
CA ASN A 273 -16.93 -7.10 14.35
C ASN A 273 -17.57 -7.51 15.68
N ARG A 274 -17.33 -6.76 16.76
CA ARG A 274 -17.98 -7.01 18.06
C ARG A 274 -19.50 -6.83 17.98
N HIS A 275 -19.98 -5.81 17.26
CA HIS A 275 -21.41 -5.59 17.06
C HIS A 275 -22.06 -6.67 16.19
N ILE A 276 -21.40 -7.09 15.11
CA ILE A 276 -21.91 -8.15 14.23
C ILE A 276 -21.93 -9.49 14.95
N ALA A 277 -20.87 -9.86 15.66
CA ALA A 277 -20.80 -11.11 16.42
C ALA A 277 -21.90 -11.16 17.50
N SER A 278 -22.10 -10.06 18.23
CA SER A 278 -23.16 -9.95 19.23
C SER A 278 -24.57 -10.08 18.61
N TYR A 279 -24.77 -9.60 17.38
CA TYR A 279 -26.03 -9.73 16.68
C TYR A 279 -26.24 -11.14 16.12
N ALA A 280 -25.24 -11.73 15.49
CA ALA A 280 -25.27 -13.10 14.97
C ALA A 280 -25.59 -14.11 16.09
N ALA A 281 -25.02 -13.92 17.28
CA ALA A 281 -25.32 -14.74 18.46
C ALA A 281 -26.78 -14.61 18.93
N ARG A 282 -27.41 -13.44 18.77
CA ARG A 282 -28.83 -13.23 19.13
C ARG A 282 -29.81 -13.79 18.11
N THR A 283 -29.46 -13.73 16.83
CA THR A 283 -30.32 -14.19 15.72
C THR A 283 -30.08 -15.66 15.36
N GLY A 284 -29.01 -16.28 15.87
CA GLY A 284 -28.64 -17.67 15.56
C GLY A 284 -28.15 -17.89 14.12
N ASN A 285 -27.97 -16.83 13.34
CA ASN A 285 -27.58 -16.91 11.93
C ASN A 285 -26.10 -16.56 11.74
N GLN A 286 -25.26 -17.61 11.66
CA GLN A 286 -23.81 -17.48 11.48
C GLN A 286 -23.41 -16.95 10.09
N GLN A 287 -24.30 -17.02 9.10
CA GLN A 287 -24.04 -16.51 7.75
C GLN A 287 -23.94 -14.98 7.70
N ILE A 288 -24.53 -14.27 8.67
CA ILE A 288 -24.49 -12.79 8.74
C ILE A 288 -23.06 -12.30 8.94
N SER A 289 -22.27 -13.01 9.77
CA SER A 289 -20.87 -12.64 10.02
C SER A 289 -20.04 -12.78 8.75
N ALA A 290 -20.15 -13.92 8.07
CA ALA A 290 -19.43 -14.18 6.82
C ALA A 290 -19.83 -13.20 5.71
N LYS A 291 -21.13 -12.87 5.60
CA LYS A 291 -21.64 -11.90 4.62
C LYS A 291 -21.10 -10.49 4.89
N ALA A 292 -21.07 -10.06 6.15
CA ALA A 292 -20.55 -8.75 6.53
C ALA A 292 -19.03 -8.64 6.34
N GLU A 293 -18.28 -9.70 6.66
CA GLU A 293 -16.84 -9.78 6.43
C GLU A 293 -16.49 -9.74 4.95
N ARG A 294 -17.19 -10.54 4.12
CA ARG A 294 -17.07 -10.49 2.66
C ARG A 294 -17.35 -9.09 2.12
N PHE A 295 -18.43 -8.46 2.57
CA PHE A 295 -18.80 -7.11 2.15
C PHE A 295 -17.74 -6.07 2.54
N GLY A 296 -17.27 -6.10 3.78
CA GLY A 296 -16.23 -5.19 4.28
C GLY A 296 -14.93 -5.36 3.50
N THR A 297 -14.56 -6.60 3.19
CA THR A 297 -13.37 -6.92 2.37
C THR A 297 -13.51 -6.38 0.95
N LEU A 298 -14.63 -6.61 0.28
CA LEU A 298 -14.88 -6.14 -1.10
C LEU A 298 -14.92 -4.61 -1.21
N PHE A 299 -15.56 -3.93 -0.26
CA PHE A 299 -15.60 -2.47 -0.25
C PHE A 299 -14.22 -1.87 0.04
N SER A 300 -13.48 -2.44 1.00
CA SER A 300 -12.09 -2.02 1.29
C SER A 300 -11.18 -2.24 0.08
N ALA A 301 -11.30 -3.39 -0.59
CA ALA A 301 -10.61 -3.66 -1.84
C ALA A 301 -10.96 -2.62 -2.92
N GLY A 302 -12.25 -2.27 -3.03
CA GLY A 302 -12.70 -1.16 -3.88
C GLY A 302 -12.00 0.15 -3.56
N LEU A 303 -11.93 0.55 -2.29
CA LEU A 303 -11.22 1.77 -1.86
C LEU A 303 -9.74 1.75 -2.28
N ILE A 304 -9.05 0.62 -2.06
CA ILE A 304 -7.65 0.43 -2.46
C ILE A 304 -7.50 0.55 -3.97
N VAL A 305 -8.37 -0.10 -4.74
CA VAL A 305 -8.34 -0.02 -6.22
C VAL A 305 -8.56 1.40 -6.70
N GLY A 306 -9.51 2.12 -6.13
CA GLY A 306 -9.79 3.51 -6.51
C GLY A 306 -8.60 4.43 -6.32
N GLU A 307 -7.95 4.34 -5.17
CA GLU A 307 -6.75 5.11 -4.84
C GLU A 307 -5.59 4.75 -5.79
N SER A 308 -5.32 3.46 -5.97
CA SER A 308 -4.19 3.00 -6.79
C SER A 308 -4.37 3.32 -8.27
N LEU A 309 -5.58 3.15 -8.83
CA LEU A 309 -5.87 3.52 -10.23
C LEU A 309 -5.74 5.01 -10.46
N MET A 310 -6.24 5.83 -9.52
CA MET A 310 -6.08 7.28 -9.61
C MET A 310 -4.61 7.68 -9.50
N GLY A 311 -3.84 7.04 -8.62
CA GLY A 311 -2.40 7.21 -8.50
C GLY A 311 -1.67 6.95 -9.82
N VAL A 312 -2.00 5.85 -10.52
CA VAL A 312 -1.47 5.56 -11.86
C VAL A 312 -1.83 6.65 -12.86
N ILE A 313 -3.10 7.07 -12.92
CA ILE A 313 -3.55 8.13 -13.84
C ILE A 313 -2.78 9.43 -13.57
N LEU A 314 -2.67 9.84 -12.31
CA LEU A 314 -1.93 11.03 -11.91
C LEU A 314 -0.44 10.91 -12.25
N ALA A 315 0.17 9.75 -12.06
CA ALA A 315 1.57 9.52 -12.45
C ALA A 315 1.79 9.79 -13.95
N PHE A 316 0.91 9.29 -14.83
CA PHE A 316 1.00 9.57 -16.26
C PHE A 316 0.76 11.05 -16.60
N VAL A 317 -0.23 11.69 -15.97
CA VAL A 317 -0.51 13.12 -16.19
C VAL A 317 0.67 13.99 -15.76
N ILE A 318 1.27 13.71 -14.60
CA ILE A 318 2.42 14.45 -14.10
C ILE A 318 3.63 14.18 -15.00
N ALA A 319 3.90 12.92 -15.37
CA ALA A 319 4.99 12.60 -16.29
C ALA A 319 4.84 13.32 -17.63
N ALA A 320 3.64 13.29 -18.25
CA ALA A 320 3.35 14.01 -19.47
C ALA A 320 3.54 15.54 -19.33
N SER A 321 3.10 16.13 -18.22
CA SER A 321 3.31 17.55 -17.96
C SER A 321 4.79 17.90 -17.82
N VAL A 322 5.55 17.16 -17.02
CA VAL A 322 6.98 17.40 -16.83
C VAL A 322 7.76 17.22 -18.14
N THR A 323 7.45 16.19 -18.94
CA THR A 323 8.11 15.98 -20.25
C THR A 323 7.77 17.04 -21.30
N SER A 324 6.64 17.74 -21.16
CA SER A 324 6.24 18.85 -22.04
C SER A 324 6.70 20.22 -21.54
N GLY A 325 7.56 20.26 -20.50
CA GLY A 325 8.07 21.50 -19.90
C GLY A 325 7.09 22.16 -18.92
N GLY A 326 6.04 21.45 -18.50
CA GLY A 326 5.06 21.89 -17.52
C GLY A 326 5.50 21.69 -16.06
N SER A 327 4.61 22.02 -15.13
CA SER A 327 4.85 21.91 -13.69
C SER A 327 4.62 20.49 -13.18
N GLU A 328 5.33 20.14 -12.11
CA GLU A 328 5.13 18.91 -11.35
C GLU A 328 3.76 18.78 -10.68
N ALA A 329 2.99 19.87 -10.65
CA ALA A 329 1.61 19.92 -10.15
C ALA A 329 0.66 20.48 -11.23
N PRO A 330 0.41 19.73 -12.32
CA PRO A 330 -0.31 20.23 -13.50
C PRO A 330 -1.78 20.60 -13.23
N LEU A 331 -2.38 20.01 -12.20
CA LEU A 331 -3.79 20.15 -11.85
C LEU A 331 -4.00 20.99 -10.56
N ALA A 332 -2.93 21.61 -10.05
CA ALA A 332 -3.00 22.37 -8.82
C ALA A 332 -3.83 23.66 -8.98
N LEU A 333 -4.81 23.84 -8.09
CA LEU A 333 -5.52 25.11 -7.93
C LEU A 333 -4.86 25.91 -6.79
N ASN A 334 -4.20 27.02 -7.13
CA ASN A 334 -3.66 27.96 -6.14
C ASN A 334 -4.76 28.91 -5.66
N LEU A 335 -5.62 28.44 -4.77
CA LEU A 335 -6.67 29.25 -4.14
C LEU A 335 -6.16 29.90 -2.84
N LYS A 336 -6.55 31.16 -2.60
CA LYS A 336 -6.18 31.90 -1.38
C LYS A 336 -6.92 31.30 -0.18
N ASN A 337 -6.22 31.03 0.93
CA ASN A 337 -6.72 30.35 2.15
C ASN A 337 -7.12 28.87 1.98
N TRP A 338 -6.56 28.16 1.00
CA TRP A 338 -6.90 26.75 0.75
C TRP A 338 -6.43 25.79 1.86
N ASP A 339 -5.37 26.11 2.60
CA ASP A 339 -4.78 25.17 3.57
C ASP A 339 -5.77 24.76 4.66
N ARG A 340 -6.41 25.74 5.33
CA ARG A 340 -7.36 25.48 6.41
C ARG A 340 -8.66 24.87 5.92
N ILE A 341 -9.10 25.25 4.73
CA ILE A 341 -10.29 24.67 4.08
C ILE A 341 -10.00 23.23 3.67
N GLY A 342 -8.80 22.96 3.16
CA GLY A 342 -8.31 21.63 2.77
C GLY A 342 -8.23 20.67 3.96
N GLU A 343 -7.73 21.12 5.11
CA GLU A 343 -7.70 20.33 6.34
C GLU A 343 -9.11 19.94 6.81
N ILE A 344 -10.04 20.91 6.85
CA ILE A 344 -11.43 20.67 7.28
C ILE A 344 -12.16 19.76 6.29
N LEU A 345 -11.98 19.98 4.99
CA LEU A 345 -12.55 19.13 3.94
C LEU A 345 -11.98 17.72 4.02
N GLY A 346 -10.66 17.58 4.20
CA GLY A 346 -9.99 16.29 4.37
C GLY A 346 -10.54 15.52 5.57
N LEU A 347 -10.65 16.18 6.73
CA LEU A 347 -11.25 15.58 7.93
C LEU A 347 -12.71 15.18 7.70
N THR A 348 -13.49 16.05 7.05
CA THR A 348 -14.91 15.79 6.75
C THR A 348 -15.07 14.59 5.83
N VAL A 349 -14.26 14.50 4.77
CA VAL A 349 -14.24 13.36 3.83
C VAL A 349 -13.80 12.08 4.55
N PHE A 350 -12.81 12.17 5.46
CA PHE A 350 -12.35 11.02 6.24
C PHE A 350 -13.44 10.49 7.18
N ILE A 351 -14.11 11.37 7.93
CA ILE A 351 -15.23 11.01 8.81
C ILE A 351 -16.40 10.46 7.97
N ALA A 352 -16.74 11.10 6.85
CA ALA A 352 -17.76 10.61 5.95
C ALA A 352 -17.40 9.22 5.40
N GLY A 353 -16.14 8.98 5.04
CA GLY A 353 -15.64 7.68 4.61
C GLY A 353 -15.82 6.60 5.69
N ILE A 354 -15.49 6.90 6.95
CA ILE A 354 -15.72 5.99 8.09
C ILE A 354 -17.20 5.69 8.26
N ILE A 355 -18.08 6.71 8.19
CA ILE A 355 -19.53 6.53 8.33
C ILE A 355 -20.08 5.70 7.17
N ILE A 356 -19.66 5.96 5.94
CA ILE A 356 -20.06 5.19 4.76
C ILE A 356 -19.61 3.73 4.91
N PHE A 357 -18.36 3.50 5.31
CA PHE A 357 -17.84 2.16 5.57
C PHE A 357 -18.66 1.42 6.63
N ALA A 358 -18.80 2.03 7.82
CA ALA A 358 -19.51 1.42 8.94
C ALA A 358 -20.98 1.16 8.60
N SER A 359 -21.67 2.14 8.01
CA SER A 359 -23.07 2.00 7.62
C SER A 359 -23.27 0.94 6.55
N ARG A 360 -22.35 0.79 5.60
CA ARG A 360 -22.40 -0.25 4.58
C ARG A 360 -22.15 -1.64 5.14
N VAL A 361 -21.12 -1.82 5.97
CA VAL A 361 -20.85 -3.12 6.60
C VAL A 361 -22.00 -3.54 7.52
N LEU A 362 -22.58 -2.58 8.27
CA LEU A 362 -23.75 -2.84 9.11
C LEU A 362 -25.04 -3.07 8.31
N ARG A 363 -25.16 -2.61 7.06
CA ARG A 363 -26.32 -2.93 6.20
C ARG A 363 -26.42 -4.41 5.84
N ALA A 364 -25.33 -5.18 5.93
CA ALA A 364 -25.37 -6.64 5.80
C ALA A 364 -26.32 -7.30 6.83
N LYS A 365 -26.63 -6.61 7.93
CA LYS A 365 -27.60 -7.00 8.95
C LYS A 365 -29.08 -6.97 8.48
N LYS A 366 -29.41 -6.15 7.46
CA LYS A 366 -30.79 -5.83 7.06
C LYS A 366 -31.25 -6.48 5.75
N SER A 367 -30.36 -7.19 5.06
CA SER A 367 -30.69 -7.89 3.83
C SER A 367 -31.18 -9.30 4.18
N ASP A 368 -32.47 -9.38 4.47
CA ASP A 368 -33.28 -10.59 4.21
C ASP A 368 -33.51 -10.73 2.70
#